data_AF-A0A958GHH9-F1
#
_entry.id   AF-A0A958GHH9-F1
#
_cell.length_a   1.000
_cell.length_b   1.000
_cell.length_c   1.000
_cell.angle_alpha   90.00
_cell.angle_beta   90.00
_cell.angle_gamma   90.00
#
_symmetry.space_group_name_H-M   'P 1'
#
loop_
_entity.id
_entity.type
_entity.pdbx_description
1 polymer ?
#
loop_
_entity_poly.entity_id
_entity_poly.type
_entity_poly.pdbx_seq_one_letter_code
_entity_poly.pdbx_strand_id
1 'polypeptide(L)'
;TLLTISFLTLTNTANAETLESIGISTTEGLHFDNRHRYAKLTVEENVTEGNVQLLANVFVESKDTNLYPVKLEFYINGQLFATQITTPTLPRPVGVDIGTDVASVPFNYTVVASVLHPNRTIHTVIEGVAFGTDLQSTLNCTLTLNAGTESPSVFTAENIETTQTGTDTFDLVFDAISTDAETLSVNTTVTVTGETASAILDLNNGITSSQISVTGSAVSSDSSLSSFELQSEAGTTTLSCS
;
A
#
# COMPACT_ATOMS: atom_id res chain seq x y z
N THR A 1 36.40 16.77 52.86
CA THR A 1 36.23 15.86 51.70
C THR A 1 34.79 15.94 51.27
N LEU A 2 34.48 16.79 50.29
CA LEU A 2 33.15 16.93 49.69
C LEU A 2 33.23 16.28 48.31
N LEU A 3 32.41 15.27 48.06
CA LEU A 3 32.31 14.59 46.77
C LEU A 3 31.05 15.11 46.06
N THR A 4 31.23 15.94 45.04
CA THR A 4 30.15 16.36 44.14
C THR A 4 29.98 15.29 43.07
N ILE A 5 28.82 14.62 43.06
CA ILE A 5 28.40 13.75 41.96
C ILE A 5 27.44 14.57 41.09
N SER A 6 27.91 15.00 39.92
CA SER A 6 27.06 15.57 38.88
C SER A 6 26.26 14.45 38.22
N PHE A 7 24.94 14.50 38.32
CA PHE A 7 24.06 13.68 37.49
C PHE A 7 23.96 14.34 36.11
N LEU A 8 24.60 13.72 35.11
CA LEU A 8 24.28 13.96 33.70
C LEU A 8 22.94 13.28 33.41
N THR A 9 21.85 14.04 33.36
CA THR A 9 20.61 13.57 32.72
C THR A 9 20.79 13.67 31.21
N LEU A 10 21.12 12.54 30.57
CA LEU A 10 20.87 12.36 29.14
C LEU A 10 19.36 12.30 28.94
N THR A 11 18.74 13.44 28.64
CA THR A 11 17.43 13.44 27.97
C THR A 11 17.66 12.97 26.54
N ASN A 12 17.57 11.66 26.34
CA ASN A 12 17.38 11.12 25.00
C ASN A 12 15.92 11.46 24.64
N THR A 13 15.70 12.67 24.11
CA THR A 13 14.50 12.95 23.34
C THR A 13 14.57 12.02 22.14
N ALA A 14 13.85 10.89 22.23
CA ALA A 14 13.51 10.12 21.05
C ALA A 14 12.82 11.12 20.11
N ASN A 15 13.52 11.50 19.05
CA ASN A 15 12.85 12.00 17.86
C ASN A 15 11.82 10.92 17.54
N ALA A 16 10.55 11.28 17.61
CA ALA A 16 9.55 10.58 16.84
C ALA A 16 9.98 10.75 15.39
N GLU A 17 10.76 9.79 14.89
CA GLU A 17 10.78 9.52 13.47
C GLU A 17 9.32 9.33 13.10
N THR A 18 8.78 10.34 12.44
CA THR A 18 7.60 10.24 11.62
C THR A 18 7.90 9.14 10.60
N LEU A 19 7.67 7.89 10.99
CA LEU A 19 7.29 6.84 10.06
C LEU A 19 6.04 7.39 9.39
N GLU A 20 6.21 7.88 8.17
CA GLU A 20 5.10 8.17 7.27
C GLU A 20 4.41 6.82 7.02
N SER A 21 3.47 6.45 7.89
CA SER A 21 2.56 5.35 7.59
C SER A 21 1.69 5.84 6.44
N ILE A 22 1.98 5.34 5.24
CA ILE A 22 1.11 5.51 4.09
C ILE A 22 -0.13 4.66 4.39
N GLY A 23 -1.13 5.29 5.01
CA GLY A 23 -2.37 4.62 5.36
C GLY A 23 -3.26 4.48 4.13
N ILE A 24 -3.51 3.26 3.67
CA ILE A 24 -4.54 3.04 2.65
C ILE A 24 -5.90 3.21 3.33
N SER A 25 -6.65 4.21 2.89
CA SER A 25 -7.98 4.51 3.41
C SER A 25 -9.06 3.98 2.47
N THR A 26 -9.75 2.93 2.88
CA THR A 26 -10.96 2.46 2.19
C THR A 26 -12.18 3.06 2.86
N THR A 27 -13.08 3.67 2.08
CA THR A 27 -14.32 4.26 2.60
C THR A 27 -15.53 3.68 1.90
N GLU A 28 -16.46 3.13 2.67
CA GLU A 28 -17.75 2.65 2.20
C GLU A 28 -18.89 3.40 2.87
N GLY A 29 -19.96 3.59 2.10
CA GLY A 29 -21.20 4.17 2.60
C GLY A 29 -22.38 3.50 1.93
N LEU A 30 -23.34 3.02 2.72
CA LEU A 30 -24.53 2.38 2.15
C LEU A 30 -25.39 3.36 1.34
N HIS A 31 -25.80 2.91 0.15
CA HIS A 31 -26.87 3.50 -0.65
C HIS A 31 -28.21 2.84 -0.31
N PHE A 32 -28.92 3.42 0.67
CA PHE A 32 -30.37 3.30 0.74
C PHE A 32 -30.93 4.70 0.53
N ASP A 33 -31.32 4.99 -0.73
CA ASP A 33 -31.83 6.29 -1.20
C ASP A 33 -30.76 7.42 -1.25
N ASN A 34 -30.69 8.12 -2.38
CA ASN A 34 -29.71 9.20 -2.65
C ASN A 34 -29.81 10.39 -1.67
N ARG A 35 -30.76 10.37 -0.73
CA ARG A 35 -31.00 11.40 0.29
C ARG A 35 -30.65 10.98 1.72
N HIS A 36 -30.28 9.72 1.98
CA HIS A 36 -30.12 9.21 3.35
C HIS A 36 -28.94 8.24 3.51
N ARG A 37 -27.70 8.73 3.38
CA ARG A 37 -26.53 7.98 3.86
C ARG A 37 -26.57 8.02 5.39
N TYR A 38 -26.78 6.88 6.06
CA TYR A 38 -26.92 6.87 7.52
C TYR A 38 -25.58 6.81 8.23
N ALA A 39 -24.65 5.99 7.74
CA ALA A 39 -23.31 5.84 8.32
C ALA A 39 -22.26 5.61 7.21
N LYS A 40 -21.17 6.35 7.30
CA LYS A 40 -19.94 6.17 6.51
C LYS A 40 -18.91 5.49 7.39
N LEU A 41 -18.34 4.41 6.91
CA LEU A 41 -17.23 3.71 7.55
C LEU A 41 -15.99 3.97 6.71
N THR A 42 -14.89 4.26 7.37
CA THR A 42 -13.57 4.38 6.77
C THR A 42 -12.65 3.47 7.57
N VAL A 43 -11.86 2.64 6.88
CA VAL A 43 -10.82 1.82 7.50
C VAL A 43 -9.50 2.26 6.91
N GLU A 44 -8.57 2.63 7.78
CA GLU A 44 -7.20 2.93 7.46
C GLU A 44 -6.32 1.80 7.96
N GLU A 45 -5.44 1.30 7.09
CA GLU A 45 -4.44 0.29 7.42
C GLU A 45 -3.12 0.97 7.72
N ASN A 46 -2.49 0.63 8.85
CA ASN A 46 -1.14 1.06 9.18
C ASN A 46 -0.29 -0.15 9.51
N VAL A 47 0.73 -0.40 8.69
CA VAL A 47 1.61 -1.55 8.90
C VAL A 47 2.87 -1.12 9.66
N THR A 48 3.12 -1.81 10.77
CA THR A 48 4.33 -1.66 11.59
C THR A 48 5.10 -2.97 11.60
N GLU A 49 6.39 -2.94 11.92
CA GLU A 49 7.27 -4.12 11.89
C GLU A 49 6.64 -5.31 12.66
N GLY A 50 6.11 -6.29 11.90
CA GLY A 50 5.46 -7.50 12.42
C GLY A 50 4.01 -7.36 12.89
N ASN A 51 3.35 -6.20 12.76
CA ASN A 51 1.93 -6.03 13.11
C ASN A 51 1.19 -5.15 12.09
N VAL A 52 -0.03 -5.52 11.75
CA VAL A 52 -0.94 -4.65 10.98
C VAL A 52 -1.93 -4.02 11.93
N GLN A 53 -2.04 -2.70 11.93
CA GLN A 53 -3.07 -1.96 12.64
C GLN A 53 -4.20 -1.58 11.69
N LEU A 54 -5.43 -1.95 12.04
CA LEU A 54 -6.63 -1.51 11.33
C LEU A 54 -7.35 -0.44 12.16
N LEU A 55 -7.40 0.79 11.64
CA LEU A 55 -8.06 1.94 12.25
C LEU A 55 -9.42 2.16 11.58
N ALA A 56 -10.50 1.83 12.28
CA ALA A 56 -11.86 2.06 11.80
C ALA A 56 -12.41 3.38 12.36
N ASN A 57 -12.85 4.26 11.46
CA ASN A 57 -13.57 5.48 11.78
C ASN A 57 -14.98 5.41 11.20
N VAL A 58 -15.98 5.77 11.99
CA VAL A 58 -17.38 5.75 11.56
C VAL A 58 -18.04 7.10 11.82
N PHE A 59 -18.71 7.61 10.80
CA PHE A 59 -19.43 8.86 10.83
C PHE A 59 -20.89 8.64 10.51
N VAL A 60 -21.79 9.02 11.43
CA VAL A 60 -23.24 8.87 11.28
C VAL A 60 -23.84 10.24 10.94
N GLU A 61 -24.32 10.41 9.71
CA GLU A 61 -24.81 11.71 9.20
C GLU A 61 -26.17 12.12 9.77
N SER A 62 -27.04 11.14 10.05
CA SER A 62 -28.41 11.42 10.49
C SER A 62 -28.46 11.84 11.97
N LYS A 63 -29.09 13.00 12.23
CA LYS A 63 -29.25 13.57 13.58
C LYS A 63 -30.00 12.64 14.55
N ASP A 64 -30.93 11.84 14.04
CA ASP A 64 -31.74 10.93 14.86
C ASP A 64 -30.95 9.69 15.26
N THR A 65 -29.94 9.29 14.49
CA THR A 65 -29.15 8.07 14.72
C THR A 65 -27.76 8.36 15.28
N ASN A 66 -27.24 9.59 15.14
CA ASN A 66 -25.94 10.02 15.67
C ASN A 66 -25.95 10.22 17.21
N LEU A 67 -27.02 9.82 17.90
CA LEU A 67 -27.07 9.80 19.38
C LEU A 67 -26.73 8.41 19.93
N TYR A 68 -26.70 7.38 19.09
CA TYR A 68 -26.52 6.00 19.51
C TYR A 68 -25.05 5.57 19.33
N PRO A 69 -24.53 4.73 20.24
CA PRO A 69 -23.21 4.13 20.06
C PRO A 69 -23.14 3.28 18.79
N VAL A 70 -21.94 3.19 18.22
CA VAL A 70 -21.67 2.31 17.08
C VAL A 70 -20.76 1.18 17.54
N LYS A 71 -21.20 -0.05 17.33
CA LYS A 71 -20.40 -1.26 17.55
C LYS A 71 -19.61 -1.56 16.28
N LEU A 72 -18.30 -1.71 16.40
CA LEU A 72 -17.37 -2.09 15.35
C LEU A 72 -16.90 -3.51 15.60
N GLU A 73 -17.11 -4.40 14.64
CA GLU A 73 -16.65 -5.79 14.69
C GLU A 73 -15.59 -6.00 13.61
N PHE A 74 -14.42 -6.48 14.01
CA PHE A 74 -13.28 -6.75 13.15
C PHE A 74 -13.16 -8.25 12.94
N TYR A 75 -13.24 -8.68 11.69
CA TYR A 75 -13.05 -10.06 11.30
C TYR A 75 -11.75 -10.19 10.52
N ILE A 76 -10.93 -11.19 10.85
CA ILE A 76 -9.67 -11.50 10.18
C ILE A 76 -9.80 -12.93 9.63
N ASN A 77 -9.60 -13.10 8.32
CA ASN A 77 -9.83 -14.37 7.61
C ASN A 77 -11.19 -15.01 7.94
N GLY A 78 -12.23 -14.19 8.06
CA GLY A 78 -13.61 -14.60 8.36
C GLY A 78 -13.89 -14.94 9.83
N GLN A 79 -12.92 -14.81 10.74
CA GLN A 79 -13.10 -15.04 12.18
C GLN A 79 -13.20 -13.72 12.93
N LEU A 80 -14.16 -13.61 13.85
CA LEU A 80 -14.28 -12.44 14.72
C LEU A 80 -13.04 -12.33 15.60
N PHE A 81 -12.26 -11.28 15.37
CA PHE A 81 -11.03 -10.99 16.11
C PHE A 81 -11.30 -10.08 17.30
N ALA A 82 -12.01 -8.98 17.06
CA ALA A 82 -12.27 -7.98 18.09
C ALA A 82 -13.61 -7.29 17.91
N THR A 83 -14.17 -6.81 19.02
CA THR A 83 -15.35 -5.95 19.03
C THR A 83 -15.05 -4.71 19.85
N GLN A 84 -15.38 -3.56 19.28
CA GLN A 84 -15.18 -2.26 19.90
C GLN A 84 -16.45 -1.42 19.83
N ILE A 85 -16.57 -0.44 20.70
CA ILE A 85 -17.71 0.50 20.69
C ILE A 85 -17.15 1.92 20.67
N THR A 86 -17.64 2.72 19.72
CA THR A 86 -17.42 4.16 19.70
C THR A 86 -18.72 4.89 20.03
N THR A 87 -18.60 6.08 20.62
CA THR A 87 -19.74 6.87 21.07
C THR A 87 -19.71 8.25 20.40
N PRO A 88 -20.88 8.86 20.15
CA PRO A 88 -20.93 10.21 19.58
C PRO A 88 -20.22 11.27 20.43
N THR A 89 -20.12 11.04 21.74
CA THR A 89 -19.43 11.94 22.70
C THR A 89 -17.91 11.84 22.64
N LEU A 90 -17.36 10.76 22.10
CA LEU A 90 -15.93 10.54 21.92
C LEU A 90 -15.68 9.92 20.54
N PRO A 91 -15.91 10.69 19.44
CA PRO A 91 -15.68 10.21 18.10
C PRO A 91 -14.17 10.15 17.87
N ARG A 92 -13.59 8.98 18.11
CA ARG A 92 -12.22 8.67 17.77
C ARG A 92 -12.19 7.42 16.89
N PRO A 93 -11.26 7.34 15.92
CA PRO A 93 -10.94 6.09 15.27
C PRO A 93 -10.67 5.03 16.33
N VAL A 94 -11.15 3.82 16.07
CA VAL A 94 -10.85 2.67 16.93
C VAL A 94 -9.94 1.73 16.18
N GLY A 95 -8.78 1.47 16.77
CA GLY A 95 -7.77 0.58 16.22
C GLY A 95 -7.81 -0.81 16.82
N VAL A 96 -7.42 -1.80 16.03
CA VAL A 96 -7.00 -3.11 16.50
C VAL A 96 -5.64 -3.43 15.89
N ASP A 97 -4.74 -3.99 16.70
CA ASP A 97 -3.43 -4.44 16.26
C ASP A 97 -3.51 -5.96 16.00
N ILE A 98 -3.18 -6.37 14.79
CA ILE A 98 -3.15 -7.77 14.35
C ILE A 98 -1.69 -8.20 14.32
N GLY A 99 -1.32 -9.02 15.29
CA GLY A 99 0.00 -9.64 15.34
C GLY A 99 0.13 -10.80 14.37
N THR A 100 1.38 -11.12 14.03
CA THR A 100 1.74 -12.29 13.19
C THR A 100 1.29 -13.63 13.76
N ASP A 101 1.01 -13.70 15.07
CA ASP A 101 0.43 -14.87 15.74
C ASP A 101 -1.06 -15.07 15.44
N VAL A 102 -1.77 -13.99 15.06
CA VAL A 102 -3.19 -14.01 14.70
C VAL A 102 -3.36 -14.29 13.21
N ALA A 103 -2.65 -13.54 12.38
CA ALA A 103 -2.66 -13.71 10.93
C ALA A 103 -1.33 -13.26 10.33
N SER A 104 -0.74 -14.12 9.50
CA SER A 104 0.36 -13.75 8.63
C SER A 104 -0.19 -13.09 7.37
N VAL A 105 0.33 -11.91 7.07
CA VAL A 105 0.06 -11.17 5.84
C VAL A 105 0.47 -11.95 4.57
N PRO A 106 -0.26 -11.81 3.44
CA PRO A 106 -1.50 -11.05 3.32
C PRO A 106 -2.68 -11.78 3.98
N PHE A 107 -3.62 -11.03 4.55
CA PHE A 107 -4.85 -11.58 5.14
C PHE A 107 -6.09 -10.75 4.78
N ASN A 108 -7.25 -11.41 4.72
CA ASN A 108 -8.51 -10.72 4.46
C ASN A 108 -9.05 -10.13 5.76
N TYR A 109 -9.60 -8.92 5.70
CA TYR A 109 -10.33 -8.32 6.81
C TYR A 109 -11.74 -7.89 6.42
N THR A 110 -12.62 -7.89 7.41
CA THR A 110 -13.95 -7.30 7.30
C THR A 110 -14.23 -6.47 8.54
N VAL A 111 -14.65 -5.21 8.36
CA VAL A 111 -15.07 -4.35 9.46
C VAL A 111 -16.57 -4.07 9.31
N VAL A 112 -17.33 -4.44 10.34
CA VAL A 112 -18.78 -4.23 10.39
C VAL A 112 -19.08 -3.16 11.43
N ALA A 113 -19.56 -1.99 10.99
CA ALA A 113 -20.09 -0.95 11.85
C ALA A 113 -21.59 -1.10 12.03
N SER A 114 -22.06 -1.17 13.26
CA SER A 114 -23.47 -1.38 13.62
C SER A 114 -23.96 -0.28 14.55
N VAL A 115 -24.93 0.53 14.13
CA VAL A 115 -25.55 1.53 15.02
C VAL A 115 -26.46 0.80 16.01
N LEU A 116 -26.22 0.97 17.31
CA LEU A 116 -26.99 0.34 18.38
C LEU A 116 -28.30 1.10 18.65
N HIS A 117 -29.14 1.19 17.64
CA HIS A 117 -30.46 1.82 17.72
C HIS A 117 -31.51 0.80 18.23
N PRO A 118 -32.40 1.16 19.17
CA PRO A 118 -33.32 0.20 19.80
C PRO A 118 -34.34 -0.42 18.84
N ASN A 119 -34.71 0.30 17.78
CA ASN A 119 -35.77 -0.11 16.85
C ASN A 119 -35.31 -0.27 15.39
N ARG A 120 -34.00 -0.16 15.12
CA ARG A 120 -33.48 -0.18 13.75
C ARG A 120 -32.12 -0.85 13.72
N THR A 121 -31.92 -1.65 12.69
CA THR A 121 -30.65 -2.31 12.44
C THR A 121 -29.98 -1.59 11.28
N ILE A 122 -28.86 -0.94 11.54
CA ILE A 122 -28.11 -0.16 10.55
C ILE A 122 -26.68 -0.67 10.60
N HIS A 123 -26.24 -1.33 9.53
CA HIS A 123 -24.91 -1.88 9.38
C HIS A 123 -24.20 -1.24 8.20
N THR A 124 -22.92 -0.91 8.32
CA THR A 124 -22.04 -0.60 7.19
C THR A 124 -20.88 -1.57 7.25
N VAL A 125 -20.52 -2.16 6.11
CA VAL A 125 -19.47 -3.18 6.02
C VAL A 125 -18.39 -2.69 5.07
N ILE A 126 -17.13 -2.87 5.47
CA ILE A 126 -15.96 -2.77 4.59
C ILE A 126 -15.28 -4.13 4.58
N GLU A 127 -14.95 -4.60 3.38
CA GLU A 127 -14.09 -5.76 3.16
C GLU A 127 -12.80 -5.27 2.51
N GLY A 128 -11.67 -5.87 2.88
CA GLY A 128 -10.37 -5.53 2.32
C GLY A 128 -9.35 -6.64 2.55
N VAL A 129 -8.14 -6.40 2.06
CA VAL A 129 -6.99 -7.29 2.23
C VAL A 129 -5.87 -6.45 2.80
N ALA A 130 -5.33 -6.89 3.93
CA ALA A 130 -4.15 -6.30 4.52
C ALA A 130 -2.90 -6.97 3.96
N PHE A 131 -1.91 -6.16 3.63
CA PHE A 131 -0.62 -6.62 3.14
C PHE A 131 0.46 -6.33 4.18
N GLY A 132 1.57 -7.07 4.11
CA GLY A 132 2.68 -6.90 5.05
C GLY A 132 3.35 -5.54 4.96
N THR A 133 3.06 -4.84 3.88
CA THR A 133 3.47 -3.49 3.56
C THR A 133 2.78 -3.12 2.24
N ASP A 134 2.25 -1.90 2.12
CA ASP A 134 2.21 -1.24 0.81
C ASP A 134 3.61 -0.67 0.59
N LEU A 135 4.52 -1.48 0.06
CA LEU A 135 5.86 -1.00 -0.29
C LEU A 135 5.76 -0.23 -1.59
N GLN A 136 5.30 1.02 -1.49
CA GLN A 136 5.67 2.04 -2.45
C GLN A 136 7.17 2.30 -2.30
N SER A 137 7.99 1.45 -2.94
CA SER A 137 9.39 1.80 -3.16
C SER A 137 9.45 2.68 -4.40
N THR A 138 10.28 3.72 -4.34
CA THR A 138 10.59 4.52 -5.52
C THR A 138 11.88 4.01 -6.14
N LEU A 139 11.84 3.74 -7.45
CA LEU A 139 13.00 3.30 -8.21
C LEU A 139 13.32 4.33 -9.29
N ASN A 140 14.61 4.49 -9.60
CA ASN A 140 15.03 5.18 -10.81
C ASN A 140 15.30 4.14 -11.89
N CYS A 141 14.56 4.23 -12.99
CA CYS A 141 14.66 3.26 -14.07
C CYS A 141 15.33 3.84 -15.31
N THR A 142 16.15 3.01 -15.94
CA THR A 142 16.74 3.24 -17.26
C THR A 142 16.31 2.12 -18.19
N LEU A 143 15.62 2.47 -19.27
CA LEU A 143 15.26 1.57 -20.36
C LEU A 143 16.19 1.84 -21.56
N THR A 144 16.89 0.81 -22.00
CA THR A 144 17.78 0.85 -23.18
C THR A 144 17.18 0.02 -24.30
N LEU A 145 16.96 0.63 -25.47
CA LEU A 145 16.51 -0.02 -26.68
C LEU A 145 17.64 -0.02 -27.72
N ASN A 146 18.07 -1.22 -28.11
CA ASN A 146 19.18 -1.45 -29.01
C ASN A 146 18.66 -2.01 -30.34
N ALA A 147 18.55 -1.15 -31.36
CA ALA A 147 18.02 -1.50 -32.67
C ALA A 147 19.06 -2.13 -33.62
N GLY A 148 20.23 -2.52 -33.11
CA GLY A 148 21.19 -3.38 -33.82
C GLY A 148 22.13 -2.70 -34.82
N THR A 149 22.02 -1.39 -35.10
CA THR A 149 22.91 -0.73 -36.08
C THR A 149 23.43 0.66 -35.74
N GLU A 150 22.88 1.36 -34.75
CA GLU A 150 23.39 2.67 -34.28
C GLU A 150 23.26 2.75 -32.75
N SER A 151 23.92 3.74 -32.14
CA SER A 151 23.94 3.98 -30.69
C SER A 151 22.59 3.70 -30.02
N PRO A 152 22.57 3.00 -28.87
CA PRO A 152 21.32 2.61 -28.23
C PRO A 152 20.49 3.84 -27.82
N SER A 153 19.18 3.75 -27.98
CA SER A 153 18.25 4.74 -27.45
C SER A 153 18.08 4.49 -25.95
N VAL A 154 18.32 5.52 -25.14
CA VAL A 154 18.24 5.45 -23.68
C VAL A 154 17.11 6.34 -23.20
N PHE A 155 16.22 5.77 -22.40
CA PHE A 155 15.11 6.46 -21.74
C PHE A 155 15.26 6.33 -20.24
N THR A 156 15.08 7.43 -19.51
CA THR A 156 15.22 7.47 -18.04
C THR A 156 13.95 8.00 -17.39
N ALA A 157 13.63 7.47 -16.22
CA ALA A 157 12.57 7.98 -15.35
C ALA A 157 13.02 7.85 -13.89
N GLU A 158 12.72 8.87 -13.10
CA GLU A 158 13.13 8.96 -11.68
C GLU A 158 11.90 8.88 -10.77
N ASN A 159 12.11 8.40 -9.54
CA ASN A 159 11.10 8.28 -8.50
C ASN A 159 9.85 7.50 -8.94
N ILE A 160 10.03 6.40 -9.66
CA ILE A 160 8.94 5.53 -10.11
C ILE A 160 8.40 4.76 -8.93
N GLU A 161 7.14 5.01 -8.60
CA GLU A 161 6.41 4.23 -7.60
C GLU A 161 6.25 2.78 -8.10
N THR A 162 6.68 1.84 -7.28
CA THR A 162 6.35 0.42 -7.47
C THR A 162 5.18 0.08 -6.55
N THR A 163 4.22 -0.70 -7.05
CA THR A 163 3.09 -1.17 -6.24
C THR A 163 3.16 -2.69 -6.16
N GLN A 164 3.25 -3.24 -4.96
CA GLN A 164 3.21 -4.69 -4.78
C GLN A 164 1.76 -5.19 -4.91
N THR A 165 1.47 -5.98 -5.93
CA THR A 165 0.13 -6.53 -6.19
C THR A 165 -0.01 -8.02 -5.87
N GLY A 166 1.10 -8.68 -5.51
CA GLY A 166 1.15 -10.05 -5.01
C GLY A 166 2.41 -10.29 -4.19
N THR A 167 2.52 -11.46 -3.54
CA THR A 167 3.66 -11.79 -2.66
C THR A 167 5.02 -11.53 -3.31
N ASP A 168 5.14 -11.85 -4.60
CA ASP A 168 6.37 -11.64 -5.38
C ASP A 168 6.07 -10.89 -6.69
N THR A 169 5.07 -10.01 -6.70
CA THR A 169 4.59 -9.34 -7.91
C THR A 169 4.49 -7.85 -7.70
N PHE A 170 5.12 -7.07 -8.57
CA PHE A 170 5.24 -5.62 -8.49
C PHE A 170 4.83 -4.97 -9.81
N ASP A 171 3.89 -4.04 -9.76
CA ASP A 171 3.47 -3.24 -10.90
C ASP A 171 4.27 -1.93 -10.96
N LEU A 172 4.72 -1.58 -12.17
CA LEU A 172 5.42 -0.35 -12.47
C LEU A 172 4.77 0.31 -13.69
N VAL A 173 4.35 1.57 -13.53
CA VAL A 173 3.81 2.38 -14.61
C VAL A 173 4.50 3.74 -14.60
N PHE A 174 5.19 4.09 -15.69
CA PHE A 174 5.93 5.34 -15.78
C PHE A 174 6.10 5.83 -17.21
N ASP A 175 6.35 7.13 -17.35
CA ASP A 175 6.77 7.74 -18.61
C ASP A 175 8.27 8.01 -18.54
N ALA A 176 9.03 7.38 -19.43
CA ALA A 176 10.47 7.57 -19.56
C ALA A 176 10.80 8.58 -20.67
N ILE A 177 11.83 9.38 -20.45
CA ILE A 177 12.22 10.47 -21.35
C ILE A 177 13.62 10.21 -21.90
N SER A 178 13.81 10.38 -23.21
CA SER A 178 15.13 10.27 -23.85
C SER A 178 15.88 11.61 -23.85
N THR A 179 17.17 11.58 -24.22
CA THR A 179 17.98 12.80 -24.40
C THR A 179 17.43 13.75 -25.47
N ASP A 180 16.69 13.21 -26.44
CA ASP A 180 16.04 13.97 -27.52
C ASP A 180 14.61 14.41 -27.15
N ALA A 181 14.24 14.30 -25.87
CA ALA A 181 12.93 14.62 -25.32
C ALA A 181 11.76 13.78 -25.91
N GLU A 182 12.05 12.59 -26.41
CA GLU A 182 11.01 11.61 -26.75
C GLU A 182 10.48 10.95 -25.48
N THR A 183 9.15 10.79 -25.40
CA THR A 183 8.49 10.14 -24.27
C THR A 183 8.06 8.73 -24.63
N LEU A 184 8.31 7.79 -23.72
CA LEU A 184 7.89 6.41 -23.85
C LEU A 184 7.19 5.96 -22.57
N SER A 185 5.89 5.67 -22.68
CA SER A 185 5.13 5.08 -21.58
C SER A 185 5.49 3.60 -21.45
N VAL A 186 5.81 3.18 -20.23
CA VAL A 186 6.14 1.83 -19.86
C VAL A 186 5.14 1.35 -18.82
N ASN A 187 4.46 0.25 -19.11
CA ASN A 187 3.63 -0.46 -18.15
C ASN A 187 4.13 -1.90 -18.05
N THR A 188 4.41 -2.35 -16.82
CA THR A 188 4.91 -3.69 -16.60
C THR A 188 4.55 -4.24 -15.24
N THR A 189 4.41 -5.57 -15.18
CA THR A 189 4.30 -6.35 -13.96
C THR A 189 5.54 -7.22 -13.85
N VAL A 190 6.35 -6.97 -12.82
CA VAL A 190 7.56 -7.72 -12.49
C VAL A 190 7.21 -8.82 -11.51
N THR A 191 7.44 -10.07 -11.91
CA THR A 191 7.33 -11.24 -11.03
C THR A 191 8.71 -11.70 -10.61
N VAL A 192 8.94 -11.76 -9.30
CA VAL A 192 10.20 -12.20 -8.68
C VAL A 192 10.07 -13.66 -8.23
N THR A 193 11.12 -14.45 -8.36
CA THR A 193 11.19 -15.81 -7.83
C THR A 193 12.62 -16.07 -7.36
N GLY A 194 12.83 -15.99 -6.04
CA GLY A 194 14.17 -15.96 -5.47
C GLY A 194 14.94 -14.71 -5.92
N GLU A 195 16.11 -14.91 -6.51
CA GLU A 195 16.95 -13.81 -7.04
C GLU A 195 16.67 -13.49 -8.52
N THR A 196 15.68 -14.16 -9.11
CA THR A 196 15.33 -13.99 -10.53
C THR A 196 14.05 -13.17 -10.68
N ALA A 197 13.95 -12.40 -11.76
CA ALA A 197 12.76 -11.66 -12.09
C ALA A 197 12.40 -11.79 -13.58
N SER A 198 11.11 -11.66 -13.87
CA SER A 198 10.56 -11.74 -15.21
C SER A 198 9.43 -10.72 -15.37
N ALA A 199 9.31 -10.15 -16.56
CA ALA A 199 8.28 -9.16 -16.85
C ALA A 199 7.93 -9.13 -18.34
N ILE A 200 6.76 -8.58 -18.65
CA ILE A 200 6.39 -8.15 -20.00
C ILE A 200 6.35 -6.63 -19.98
N LEU A 201 7.21 -5.99 -20.77
CA LEU A 201 7.22 -4.54 -20.94
C LEU A 201 6.21 -4.17 -22.02
N ASP A 202 5.15 -3.45 -21.67
CA ASP A 202 4.29 -2.77 -22.64
C ASP A 202 4.83 -1.36 -22.87
N LEU A 203 5.39 -1.14 -24.06
CA LEU A 203 6.04 0.10 -24.47
C LEU A 203 5.13 0.84 -25.44
N ASN A 204 4.80 2.09 -25.14
CA ASN A 204 3.93 2.91 -25.98
C ASN A 204 4.47 4.34 -26.13
N ASN A 205 4.70 4.78 -27.37
CA ASN A 205 5.17 6.14 -27.70
C ASN A 205 4.03 7.06 -28.21
N GLY A 206 2.78 6.71 -27.96
CA GLY A 206 1.58 7.41 -28.44
C GLY A 206 1.19 7.09 -29.88
N ILE A 207 2.05 6.41 -30.65
CA ILE A 207 1.79 6.05 -32.06
C ILE A 207 1.80 4.53 -32.23
N THR A 208 2.75 3.85 -31.62
CA THR A 208 2.96 2.41 -31.68
C THR A 208 3.05 1.85 -30.26
N SER A 209 2.40 0.70 -30.05
CA SER A 209 2.58 -0.13 -28.85
C SER A 209 3.32 -1.42 -29.23
N SER A 210 4.18 -1.88 -28.34
CA SER A 210 4.92 -3.13 -28.47
C SER A 210 5.05 -3.80 -27.12
N GLN A 211 5.02 -5.13 -27.10
CA GLN A 211 5.23 -5.93 -25.90
C GLN A 211 6.51 -6.73 -26.01
N ILE A 212 7.35 -6.65 -24.98
CA ILE A 212 8.67 -7.30 -24.96
C ILE A 212 8.80 -8.11 -23.68
N SER A 213 9.02 -9.42 -23.81
CA SER A 213 9.35 -10.27 -22.67
C SER A 213 10.80 -10.05 -22.25
N VAL A 214 11.01 -9.84 -20.95
CA VAL A 214 12.34 -9.63 -20.36
C VAL A 214 12.50 -10.49 -19.11
N THR A 215 13.73 -10.92 -18.85
CA THR A 215 14.09 -11.73 -17.67
C THR A 215 15.45 -11.32 -17.16
N GLY A 216 15.71 -11.52 -15.87
CA GLY A 216 17.01 -11.24 -15.28
C GLY A 216 17.02 -11.41 -13.77
N SER A 217 17.74 -10.53 -13.08
CA SER A 217 17.95 -10.60 -11.64
C SER A 217 17.18 -9.51 -10.91
N ALA A 218 16.73 -9.83 -9.70
CA ALA A 218 16.17 -8.86 -8.77
C ALA A 218 16.80 -9.01 -7.39
N VAL A 219 16.95 -7.88 -6.71
CA VAL A 219 17.28 -7.82 -5.30
C VAL A 219 15.99 -7.46 -4.58
N SER A 220 15.51 -8.41 -3.77
CA SER A 220 14.39 -8.16 -2.87
C SER A 220 14.80 -8.46 -1.43
N SER A 221 14.32 -7.64 -0.51
CA SER A 221 14.50 -7.82 0.93
C SER A 221 13.14 -7.68 1.61
N ASP A 222 12.77 -8.64 2.45
CA ASP A 222 11.55 -8.58 3.26
C ASP A 222 10.30 -8.20 2.44
N SER A 223 10.16 -8.81 1.25
CA SER A 223 9.07 -8.57 0.29
C SER A 223 9.07 -7.18 -0.39
N SER A 224 10.15 -6.41 -0.27
CA SER A 224 10.40 -5.17 -1.04
C SER A 224 11.26 -5.42 -2.27
N LEU A 225 10.89 -4.81 -3.39
CA LEU A 225 11.75 -4.73 -4.57
C LEU A 225 12.71 -3.53 -4.43
N SER A 226 13.98 -3.83 -4.19
CA SER A 226 15.03 -2.81 -4.04
C SER A 226 15.66 -2.44 -5.37
N SER A 227 15.93 -3.43 -6.23
CA SER A 227 16.47 -3.19 -7.57
C SER A 227 16.25 -4.39 -8.48
N PHE A 228 16.29 -4.17 -9.78
CA PHE A 228 16.31 -5.26 -10.75
C PHE A 228 16.99 -4.86 -12.06
N GLU A 229 17.44 -5.86 -12.79
CA GLU A 229 17.96 -5.74 -14.14
C GLU A 229 17.38 -6.86 -14.99
N LEU A 230 16.60 -6.48 -16.01
CA LEU A 230 15.87 -7.37 -16.90
C LEU A 230 16.33 -7.13 -18.33
N GLN A 231 16.50 -8.21 -19.09
CA GLN A 231 16.94 -8.16 -20.48
C GLN A 231 16.06 -9.05 -21.36
N SER A 232 15.82 -8.63 -22.61
CA SER A 232 15.19 -9.48 -23.62
C SER A 232 16.15 -10.58 -24.09
N GLU A 233 15.63 -11.71 -24.55
CA GLU A 233 16.44 -12.84 -25.03
C GLU A 233 17.44 -12.45 -26.14
N ALA A 234 17.02 -11.52 -27.01
CA ALA A 234 17.86 -11.01 -28.09
C ALA A 234 18.89 -9.96 -27.64
N GLY A 235 18.87 -9.53 -26.38
CA GLY A 235 19.71 -8.45 -25.85
C GLY A 235 19.42 -7.07 -26.40
N THR A 236 18.27 -6.90 -27.08
CA THR A 236 17.85 -5.65 -27.72
C THR A 236 17.16 -4.69 -26.76
N THR A 237 16.73 -5.16 -25.60
CA THR A 237 16.02 -4.36 -24.61
C THR A 237 16.53 -4.70 -23.23
N THR A 238 16.94 -3.67 -22.48
CA THR A 238 17.35 -3.80 -21.08
C THR A 238 16.59 -2.78 -20.24
N LEU A 239 15.95 -3.23 -19.16
CA LEU A 239 15.35 -2.38 -18.14
C LEU A 239 16.11 -2.59 -16.83
N SER A 240 16.70 -1.52 -16.30
CA SER A 240 17.39 -1.51 -15.01
C SER A 240 16.74 -0.48 -14.09
N CYS A 241 16.42 -0.88 -12.87
CA CYS A 241 15.78 -0.03 -11.87
C CYS A 241 16.48 -0.20 -10.51
N SER A 242 16.78 0.92 -9.84
CA SER A 242 17.49 0.96 -8.54
C SER A 242 17.12 2.17 -7.70
#